data_AF-A0A815Y068-F1
#
_entry.id   AF-A0A815Y068-F1
#
_cell.length_a   1.000
_cell.length_b   1.000
_cell.length_c   1.000
_cell.angle_alpha   90.00
_cell.angle_beta   90.00
_cell.angle_gamma   90.00
#
_symmetry.space_group_name_H-M   'P 1'
#
loop_
_entity.id
_entity.type
_entity.pdbx_description
1 polymer ?
#
loop_
_entity_poly.entity_id
_entity_poly.type
_entity_poly.pdbx_seq_one_letter_code
_entity_poly.pdbx_strand_id
1 'polypeptide(L)'
;MRTEDSRYLQLLERLRHGHCNYDDYELLLTRVVGQPSVGSLCDSPWNKTPILVFRNKVRTQLNNKAAIHNATQLGHVPMVCVAQDICNGKPIEDPILIKKLLELSDSKTEHLPGLLPFVPGMPVILTQNIAIELGLINGINGIFRQLVYQADSVSTDVLLEIFPKNTQYIHRPLY
;
A
#
# COMPACT_ATOMS: atom_id res chain seq x y z
N MET A 1 25.21 3.83 -10.18
CA MET A 1 24.58 3.23 -11.39
C MET A 1 23.57 2.19 -10.91
N ARG A 2 22.36 2.08 -11.51
CA ARG A 2 21.25 1.26 -10.94
C ARG A 2 21.32 -0.24 -11.29
N THR A 3 22.12 -0.62 -12.29
CA THR A 3 22.37 -2.02 -12.69
C THR A 3 23.70 -2.07 -13.43
N GLU A 4 24.39 -3.21 -13.36
CA GLU A 4 25.67 -3.47 -14.05
C GLU A 4 25.49 -4.37 -15.31
N ASP A 5 24.30 -4.93 -15.51
CA ASP A 5 23.97 -5.76 -16.67
C ASP A 5 23.86 -4.91 -17.95
N SER A 6 24.87 -5.03 -18.81
CA SER A 6 24.95 -4.28 -20.08
C SER A 6 23.83 -4.62 -21.06
N ARG A 7 23.39 -5.88 -21.13
CA ARG A 7 22.29 -6.31 -22.01
C ARG A 7 20.97 -5.71 -21.54
N TYR A 8 20.74 -5.67 -20.23
CA TYR A 8 19.56 -5.06 -19.64
C TYR A 8 19.55 -3.53 -19.80
N LEU A 9 20.71 -2.87 -19.64
CA LEU A 9 20.83 -1.42 -19.88
C LEU A 9 20.46 -1.04 -21.31
N GLN A 10 20.96 -1.78 -22.30
CA GLN A 10 20.63 -1.54 -23.70
C GLN A 10 19.13 -1.72 -23.99
N LEU A 11 18.51 -2.75 -23.39
CA LEU A 11 17.07 -2.95 -23.46
C LEU A 11 16.31 -1.76 -22.88
N LEU A 12 16.68 -1.28 -21.69
CA LEU A 12 16.02 -0.15 -21.04
C LEU A 12 16.16 1.15 -21.85
N GLU A 13 17.32 1.36 -22.48
CA GLU A 13 17.57 2.53 -23.31
C GLU A 13 16.72 2.52 -24.59
N ARG A 14 16.59 1.37 -25.26
CA ARG A 14 15.70 1.22 -26.41
C ARG A 14 14.23 1.34 -26.01
N LEU A 15 13.84 0.77 -24.88
CA LEU A 15 12.48 0.88 -24.35
C LEU A 15 12.08 2.34 -24.09
N ARG A 16 12.99 3.14 -23.52
CA ARG A 16 12.78 4.58 -23.28
C ARG A 16 12.46 5.36 -24.57
N HIS A 17 13.09 5.00 -25.68
CA HIS A 17 12.93 5.69 -26.96
C HIS A 17 11.91 5.02 -27.90
N GLY A 18 11.25 3.95 -27.48
CA GLY A 18 10.31 3.21 -28.33
C GLY A 18 10.96 2.42 -29.46
N HIS A 19 12.25 2.07 -29.33
CA HIS A 19 13.05 1.35 -30.33
C HIS A 19 13.27 -0.12 -29.98
N CYS A 20 12.37 -0.74 -29.21
CA CYS A 20 12.50 -2.16 -28.85
C CYS A 20 12.54 -3.04 -30.10
N ASN A 21 13.39 -4.05 -30.07
CA ASN A 21 13.49 -5.04 -31.13
C ASN A 21 12.99 -6.42 -30.66
N TYR A 22 13.00 -7.40 -31.57
CA TYR A 22 12.53 -8.76 -31.27
C TYR A 22 13.33 -9.42 -30.14
N ASP A 23 14.65 -9.22 -30.10
CA ASP A 23 15.49 -9.77 -29.04
C ASP A 23 15.16 -9.19 -27.65
N ASP A 24 14.71 -7.94 -27.59
CA ASP A 24 14.24 -7.32 -26.34
C ASP A 24 12.91 -7.92 -25.87
N TYR A 25 12.00 -8.22 -26.81
CA TYR A 25 10.75 -8.91 -26.51
C TYR A 25 11.01 -10.32 -25.95
N GLU A 26 11.85 -11.11 -26.62
CA GLU A 26 12.25 -12.44 -26.16
C GLU A 26 12.90 -12.38 -24.78
N LEU A 27 13.80 -11.42 -24.55
CA LEU A 27 14.42 -11.21 -23.24
C LEU A 27 13.38 -10.91 -22.15
N LEU A 28 12.36 -10.10 -22.42
CA LEU A 28 11.28 -9.83 -21.45
C LEU A 28 10.42 -11.07 -21.19
N LEU A 29 10.16 -11.92 -22.20
CA LEU A 29 9.44 -13.18 -22.01
C LEU A 29 10.16 -14.12 -21.05
N THR A 30 11.50 -14.13 -21.03
CA THR A 30 12.26 -14.92 -20.03
C THR A 30 12.01 -14.48 -18.58
N ARG A 31 11.44 -13.29 -18.37
CA ARG A 31 11.13 -12.73 -17.04
C ARG A 31 9.68 -12.95 -16.61
N VAL A 32 8.87 -13.60 -17.45
CA VAL A 32 7.52 -14.01 -17.05
C VAL A 32 7.66 -15.21 -16.09
N VAL A 33 7.31 -14.96 -14.83
CA VAL A 33 7.37 -15.96 -13.78
C VAL A 33 6.07 -16.77 -13.78
N GLY A 34 6.18 -18.10 -13.83
CA GLY A 34 5.03 -19.00 -13.84
C GLY A 34 5.45 -20.46 -13.79
N GLN A 35 4.50 -21.40 -13.83
CA GLN A 35 4.85 -22.80 -13.99
C GLN A 35 5.32 -23.05 -15.43
N PRO A 36 6.45 -23.73 -15.67
CA PRO A 36 7.20 -24.58 -14.72
C PRO A 36 8.41 -23.91 -14.04
N SER A 37 8.72 -22.64 -14.29
CA SER A 37 9.95 -21.98 -13.79
C SER A 37 9.95 -21.72 -12.28
N VAL A 38 8.77 -21.64 -11.65
CA VAL A 38 8.63 -21.49 -10.19
C VAL A 38 7.52 -22.43 -9.68
N GLY A 39 7.80 -23.16 -8.59
CA GLY A 39 6.85 -24.08 -7.97
C GLY A 39 5.65 -23.36 -7.34
N SER A 40 5.90 -22.31 -6.57
CA SER A 40 4.87 -21.49 -5.91
C SER A 40 5.29 -20.03 -5.77
N LEU A 41 4.34 -19.11 -5.96
CA LEU A 41 4.53 -17.68 -5.71
C LEU A 41 4.39 -17.32 -4.21
N CYS A 42 3.96 -18.26 -3.38
CA CYS A 42 3.92 -18.09 -1.93
C CYS A 42 5.30 -18.27 -1.27
N ASP A 43 6.28 -18.77 -2.03
CA ASP A 43 7.63 -19.01 -1.53
C ASP A 43 8.52 -17.77 -1.73
N SER A 44 9.58 -17.68 -0.91
CA SER A 44 10.60 -16.64 -1.06
C SER A 44 11.37 -16.83 -2.38
N PRO A 45 11.71 -15.76 -3.12
CA PRO A 45 11.52 -14.34 -2.77
C PRO A 45 10.16 -13.76 -3.19
N TRP A 46 9.34 -14.50 -3.94
CA TRP A 46 8.12 -14.01 -4.59
C TRP A 46 7.08 -13.46 -3.62
N ASN A 47 6.96 -14.08 -2.45
CA ASN A 47 6.06 -13.64 -1.39
C ASN A 47 6.43 -12.29 -0.75
N LYS A 48 7.60 -11.74 -1.06
CA LYS A 48 8.09 -10.43 -0.56
C LYS A 48 8.26 -9.40 -1.68
N THR A 49 7.99 -9.78 -2.93
CA THR A 49 8.21 -8.91 -4.09
C THR A 49 7.13 -7.82 -4.15
N PRO A 50 7.50 -6.54 -4.34
CA PRO A 50 6.52 -5.48 -4.53
C PRO A 50 5.75 -5.67 -5.85
N ILE A 51 4.46 -5.35 -5.83
CA ILE A 51 3.59 -5.40 -7.02
C ILE A 51 3.43 -3.99 -7.57
N LEU A 52 3.75 -3.81 -8.86
CA LEU A 52 3.53 -2.56 -9.58
C LEU A 52 2.24 -2.65 -10.39
N VAL A 53 1.42 -1.60 -10.32
CA VAL A 53 0.15 -1.51 -11.04
C VAL A 53 -0.02 -0.12 -11.65
N PHE A 54 -0.79 -0.04 -12.73
CA PHE A 54 -1.01 1.22 -13.47
C PHE A 54 -1.90 2.23 -12.73
N ARG A 55 -2.80 1.78 -11.85
CA ARG A 55 -3.81 2.64 -11.21
C ARG A 55 -3.67 2.60 -9.70
N ASN A 56 -3.64 3.78 -9.07
CA ASN A 56 -3.61 3.92 -7.62
C ASN A 56 -4.77 3.19 -6.93
N LYS A 57 -5.98 3.26 -7.51
CA LYS A 57 -7.14 2.50 -7.00
C LYS A 57 -6.88 1.00 -6.91
N VAL A 58 -6.21 0.41 -7.90
CA VAL A 58 -5.87 -1.02 -7.90
C VAL A 58 -4.81 -1.32 -6.84
N ARG A 59 -3.81 -0.45 -6.69
CA ARG A 59 -2.78 -0.56 -5.65
C ARG A 59 -3.44 -0.58 -4.26
N THR A 60 -4.34 0.36 -3.99
CA THR A 60 -5.04 0.45 -2.70
C THR A 60 -5.90 -0.78 -2.43
N GLN A 61 -6.62 -1.28 -3.43
CA GLN A 61 -7.39 -2.53 -3.31
C GLN A 61 -6.50 -3.75 -3.02
N LEU A 62 -5.36 -3.88 -3.71
CA LEU A 62 -4.41 -4.95 -3.47
C LEU A 62 -3.79 -4.86 -2.07
N ASN A 63 -3.37 -3.67 -1.64
CA ASN A 63 -2.81 -3.44 -0.31
C ASN A 63 -3.82 -3.76 0.79
N ASN A 64 -5.09 -3.35 0.63
CA ASN A 64 -6.14 -3.68 1.60
C ASN A 64 -6.36 -5.20 1.70
N LYS A 65 -6.41 -5.90 0.56
CA LYS A 65 -6.52 -7.37 0.54
C LYS A 65 -5.31 -8.05 1.20
N ALA A 66 -4.10 -7.57 0.91
CA ALA A 66 -2.87 -8.09 1.50
C ALA A 66 -2.85 -7.88 3.02
N ALA A 67 -3.25 -6.72 3.51
CA ALA A 67 -3.36 -6.44 4.94
C ALA A 67 -4.38 -7.37 5.62
N ILE A 68 -5.59 -7.51 5.07
CA ILE A 68 -6.62 -8.41 5.61
C ILE A 68 -6.14 -9.87 5.64
N HIS A 69 -5.50 -10.31 4.55
CA HIS A 69 -4.93 -11.66 4.47
C HIS A 69 -3.84 -11.87 5.54
N ASN A 70 -2.90 -10.92 5.69
CA ASN A 70 -1.85 -11.00 6.70
C ASN A 70 -2.41 -11.00 8.12
N ALA A 71 -3.43 -10.18 8.41
CA ALA A 71 -4.10 -10.19 9.71
C ALA A 71 -4.67 -11.58 10.01
N THR A 72 -5.33 -12.20 9.03
CA THR A 72 -5.92 -13.54 9.16
C THR A 72 -4.85 -14.61 9.40
N GLN A 73 -3.76 -14.59 8.64
CA GLN A 73 -2.65 -15.54 8.77
C GLN A 73 -1.96 -15.45 10.14
N LEU A 74 -1.82 -14.24 10.69
CA LEU A 74 -1.18 -14.00 11.98
C LEU A 74 -2.14 -14.13 13.18
N GLY A 75 -3.43 -14.39 12.94
CA GLY A 75 -4.44 -14.41 14.01
C GLY A 75 -4.67 -13.05 14.66
N HIS A 76 -4.38 -11.96 13.94
CA HIS A 76 -4.59 -10.59 14.41
C HIS A 76 -5.93 -10.04 13.93
N VAL A 77 -6.53 -9.18 14.76
CA VAL A 77 -7.67 -8.37 14.34
C VAL A 77 -7.15 -7.21 13.50
N PRO A 78 -7.66 -6.97 12.28
CA PRO A 78 -7.29 -5.80 11.50
C PRO A 78 -7.60 -4.51 12.26
N MET A 79 -6.63 -3.61 12.31
CA MET A 79 -6.84 -2.24 12.77
C MET A 79 -6.93 -1.33 11.54
N VAL A 80 -7.84 -0.38 11.54
CA VAL A 80 -8.00 0.60 10.45
C VAL A 80 -7.99 1.98 11.04
N CYS A 81 -7.02 2.80 10.65
CA CYS A 81 -7.03 4.22 10.96
C CYS A 81 -8.01 4.92 10.04
N VAL A 82 -8.94 5.68 10.63
CA VAL A 82 -9.97 6.43 9.91
C VAL A 82 -9.49 7.87 9.72
N ALA A 83 -9.55 8.38 8.49
CA ALA A 83 -9.22 9.76 8.20
C ALA A 83 -10.16 10.73 8.94
N GLN A 84 -9.62 11.87 9.35
CA GLN A 84 -10.37 12.96 9.95
C GLN A 84 -10.28 14.18 9.05
N ASP A 85 -11.40 14.53 8.43
CA ASP A 85 -11.48 15.65 7.48
C ASP A 85 -12.01 16.91 8.15
N ILE A 86 -11.43 18.05 7.75
CA ILE A 86 -11.75 19.38 8.29
C ILE A 86 -12.08 20.30 7.13
N CYS A 87 -13.16 21.09 7.25
CA CYS A 87 -13.52 22.12 6.29
C CYS A 87 -13.55 23.48 6.99
N ASN A 88 -12.79 24.45 6.48
CA ASN A 88 -12.68 25.80 7.06
C ASN A 88 -12.39 25.79 8.58
N GLY A 89 -11.50 24.88 9.03
CA GLY A 89 -11.11 24.74 10.43
C GLY A 89 -12.13 24.05 11.34
N LYS A 90 -13.26 23.57 10.80
CA LYS A 90 -14.27 22.81 11.54
C LYS A 90 -14.30 21.34 11.10
N PRO A 91 -14.37 20.38 12.04
CA PRO A 91 -14.61 18.99 11.70
C PRO A 91 -15.89 18.84 10.88
N ILE A 92 -15.87 17.93 9.93
CA ILE A 92 -17.06 17.59 9.16
C ILE A 92 -17.94 16.69 10.04
N GLU A 93 -19.19 17.09 10.27
CA GLU A 93 -20.14 16.35 11.12
C GLU A 93 -21.20 15.57 10.32
N ASP A 94 -21.46 15.97 9.06
CA ASP A 94 -22.46 15.31 8.20
C ASP A 94 -22.03 13.86 7.88
N PRO A 95 -22.75 12.83 8.37
CA PRO A 95 -22.39 11.43 8.14
C PRO A 95 -22.37 11.03 6.66
N ILE A 96 -23.22 11.64 5.83
CA ILE A 96 -23.29 11.36 4.40
C ILE A 96 -22.04 11.89 3.71
N LEU A 97 -21.61 13.10 4.08
CA LEU A 97 -20.38 13.69 3.54
C LEU A 97 -19.14 12.95 4.02
N ILE A 98 -19.04 12.62 5.31
CA ILE A 98 -17.93 11.82 5.87
C ILE A 98 -17.79 10.52 5.09
N LYS A 99 -18.88 9.77 4.90
CA LYS A 99 -18.84 8.52 4.14
C LYS A 99 -18.32 8.72 2.71
N LYS A 100 -18.79 9.76 2.01
CA LYS A 100 -18.32 10.08 0.66
C LYS A 100 -16.84 10.42 0.60
N LEU A 101 -16.32 11.15 1.60
CA LEU A 101 -14.91 11.49 1.70
C LEU A 101 -14.04 10.26 1.95
N LEU A 102 -14.47 9.37 2.85
CA LEU A 102 -13.78 8.11 3.12
C LEU A 102 -13.71 7.18 1.89
N GLU A 103 -14.70 7.25 1.01
CA GLU A 103 -14.76 6.49 -0.25
C GLU A 103 -13.99 7.13 -1.42
N LEU A 104 -13.45 8.35 -1.25
CA LEU A 104 -12.67 8.99 -2.31
C LEU A 104 -11.43 8.17 -2.65
N SER A 105 -11.11 8.14 -3.95
CA SER A 105 -9.85 7.58 -4.42
C SER A 105 -8.68 8.39 -3.86
N ASP A 106 -7.64 7.69 -3.43
CA ASP A 106 -6.36 8.29 -3.00
C ASP A 106 -5.75 9.27 -4.02
N SER A 107 -6.01 9.10 -5.32
CA SER A 107 -5.62 10.07 -6.35
C SER A 107 -6.26 11.46 -6.22
N LYS A 108 -7.31 11.61 -5.41
CA LYS A 108 -8.03 12.88 -5.18
C LYS A 108 -7.75 13.46 -3.79
N THR A 109 -6.97 12.78 -2.95
CA THR A 109 -6.76 13.07 -1.54
C THR A 109 -5.26 13.05 -1.21
N GLU A 110 -4.43 13.64 -2.08
CA GLU A 110 -2.97 13.71 -1.89
C GLU A 110 -2.30 12.34 -1.66
N HIS A 111 -2.86 11.28 -2.25
CA HIS A 111 -2.41 9.90 -2.11
C HIS A 111 -2.63 9.29 -0.71
N LEU A 112 -3.49 9.90 0.12
CA LEU A 112 -3.89 9.39 1.42
C LEU A 112 -5.27 8.72 1.33
N PRO A 113 -5.43 7.46 1.73
CA PRO A 113 -6.74 6.81 1.74
C PRO A 113 -7.57 7.27 2.93
N GLY A 114 -8.91 7.28 2.78
CA GLY A 114 -9.82 7.54 3.89
C GLY A 114 -9.77 6.47 5.00
N LEU A 115 -9.45 5.23 4.62
CA LEU A 115 -9.27 4.11 5.55
C LEU A 115 -7.91 3.46 5.29
N LEU A 116 -7.05 3.47 6.31
CA LEU A 116 -5.69 2.93 6.25
C LEU A 116 -5.56 1.70 7.16
N PRO A 117 -5.48 0.47 6.60
CA PRO A 117 -5.31 -0.73 7.40
C PRO A 117 -3.90 -0.88 7.94
N PHE A 118 -3.80 -1.37 9.17
CA PHE A 118 -2.58 -1.65 9.89
C PHE A 118 -2.61 -3.05 10.50
N VAL A 119 -1.51 -3.78 10.32
CA VAL A 119 -1.29 -5.11 10.87
C VAL A 119 0.15 -5.19 11.34
N PRO A 120 0.43 -5.47 12.63
CA PRO A 120 1.79 -5.65 13.12
C PRO A 120 2.62 -6.57 12.21
N GLY A 121 3.81 -6.14 11.82
CA GLY A 121 4.69 -6.84 10.90
C GLY A 121 4.49 -6.54 9.42
N MET A 122 3.47 -5.77 9.01
CA MET A 122 3.28 -5.44 7.59
C MET A 122 4.36 -4.46 7.09
N PRO A 123 4.81 -4.63 5.83
CA PRO A 123 5.68 -3.64 5.20
C PRO A 123 4.93 -2.33 4.97
N VAL A 124 5.61 -1.22 5.22
CA VAL A 124 5.10 0.14 5.00
C VAL A 124 6.14 0.98 4.28
N ILE A 125 5.69 2.04 3.61
CA ILE A 125 6.57 3.00 2.94
C ILE A 125 6.24 4.38 3.49
N LEU A 126 7.27 5.14 3.84
CA LEU A 126 7.11 6.52 4.24
C LEU A 126 6.79 7.38 3.00
N THR A 127 5.75 8.21 3.07
CA THR A 127 5.29 9.03 1.93
C THR A 127 5.74 10.49 2.02
N GLN A 128 6.35 10.89 3.13
CA GLN A 128 6.74 12.27 3.41
C GLN A 128 8.16 12.35 3.94
N ASN A 129 8.81 13.50 3.78
CA ASN A 129 10.11 13.76 4.39
C ASN A 129 9.87 14.30 5.80
N ILE A 130 10.28 13.54 6.82
CA ILE A 130 10.09 13.90 8.23
C ILE A 130 11.39 14.46 8.81
N ALA A 131 12.46 13.69 8.70
CA ALA A 131 13.77 14.01 9.26
C ALA A 131 14.85 13.47 8.30
N ILE A 132 15.25 14.31 7.35
CA ILE A 132 16.15 13.93 6.24
C ILE A 132 17.52 13.51 6.81
N GLU A 133 17.98 14.21 7.84
CA GLU A 133 19.22 13.95 8.58
C GLU A 133 19.22 12.60 9.31
N LEU A 134 18.03 12.06 9.62
CA LEU A 134 17.85 10.72 10.21
C LEU A 134 17.52 9.65 9.16
N GLY A 135 17.49 10.02 7.88
CA GLY A 135 17.09 9.13 6.78
C GLY A 135 15.59 8.84 6.72
N LEU A 136 14.74 9.57 7.47
CA LEU A 136 13.28 9.46 7.40
C LEU A 136 12.76 10.29 6.22
N ILE A 137 12.95 9.72 5.02
CA ILE A 137 12.62 10.34 3.74
C ILE A 137 11.54 9.55 2.99
N ASN A 138 10.83 10.23 2.09
CA ASN A 138 9.85 9.61 1.22
C ASN A 138 10.47 8.45 0.41
N GLY A 139 9.80 7.30 0.42
CA GLY A 139 10.21 6.09 -0.27
C GLY A 139 11.01 5.09 0.58
N ILE A 140 11.35 5.42 1.83
CA ILE A 140 12.01 4.44 2.71
C ILE A 140 11.02 3.36 3.16
N ASN A 141 11.48 2.11 3.10
CA ASN A 141 10.73 0.95 3.57
C ASN A 141 10.83 0.84 5.10
N GLY A 142 9.74 0.43 5.73
CA GLY A 142 9.67 0.13 7.15
C GLY A 142 8.81 -1.09 7.44
N ILE A 143 8.77 -1.47 8.70
CA ILE A 143 7.89 -2.51 9.22
C ILE A 143 7.00 -1.85 10.27
N PHE A 144 5.69 -1.90 10.05
CA PHE A 144 4.74 -1.41 11.04
C PHE A 144 4.81 -2.29 12.29
N ARG A 145 5.00 -1.68 13.46
CA ARG A 145 5.13 -2.40 14.74
C ARG A 145 3.83 -2.36 15.54
N GLN A 146 3.33 -1.15 15.80
CA GLN A 146 2.19 -0.91 16.65
C GLN A 146 1.59 0.46 16.34
N LEU A 147 0.29 0.61 16.59
CA LEU A 147 -0.39 1.90 16.63
C LEU A 147 -0.65 2.28 18.09
N VAL A 148 -0.39 3.54 18.44
CA VAL A 148 -0.74 4.10 19.74
C VAL A 148 -1.99 4.95 19.56
N TYR A 149 -2.98 4.79 20.42
CA TYR A 149 -4.28 5.46 20.31
C TYR A 149 -4.99 5.51 21.67
N GLN A 150 -5.97 6.39 21.80
CA GLN A 150 -6.81 6.46 23.00
C GLN A 150 -7.90 5.38 22.96
N ALA A 151 -8.18 4.73 24.10
CA ALA A 151 -9.11 3.60 24.15
C ALA A 151 -10.56 3.96 23.74
N ASP A 152 -10.98 5.20 23.99
CA ASP A 152 -12.29 5.75 23.60
C ASP A 152 -12.39 6.06 22.10
N SER A 153 -11.29 5.95 21.35
CA SER A 153 -11.24 6.23 19.92
C SER A 153 -11.50 5.02 19.02
N VAL A 154 -11.77 3.85 19.63
CA VAL A 154 -12.03 2.60 18.92
C VAL A 154 -13.53 2.42 18.71
N SER A 155 -13.93 2.19 17.46
CA SER A 155 -15.26 1.70 17.10
C SER A 155 -15.14 0.36 16.37
N THR A 156 -16.15 -0.49 16.50
CA THR A 156 -16.34 -1.72 15.72
C THR A 156 -17.47 -1.57 14.69
N ASP A 157 -18.07 -0.39 14.59
CA ASP A 157 -19.13 -0.13 13.63
C ASP A 157 -18.56 -0.17 12.22
N VAL A 158 -19.16 -1.01 11.38
CA VAL A 158 -18.70 -1.19 10.00
C VAL A 158 -18.91 0.11 9.23
N LEU A 159 -17.81 0.83 8.95
CA LEU A 159 -17.84 2.06 8.15
C LEU A 159 -18.01 1.76 6.66
N LEU A 160 -17.33 0.72 6.17
CA LEU A 160 -17.40 0.24 4.78
C LEU A 160 -17.25 -1.29 4.76
N GLU A 161 -17.98 -1.96 3.87
CA GLU A 161 -17.97 -3.42 3.67
C GLU A 161 -16.66 -3.96 3.05
N ILE A 162 -15.57 -3.19 3.16
CA ILE A 162 -14.24 -3.55 2.63
C ILE A 162 -13.48 -4.43 3.63
N PHE A 163 -13.73 -4.25 4.93
CA PHE A 163 -13.00 -4.92 6.01
C PHE A 163 -13.89 -5.91 6.77
N PRO A 164 -13.31 -6.95 7.41
CA PRO A 164 -14.06 -7.91 8.21
C PRO A 164 -14.86 -7.25 9.35
N LYS A 165 -15.96 -7.89 9.78
CA LYS A 165 -16.86 -7.34 10.81
C LYS A 165 -16.22 -7.10 12.18
N ASN A 166 -15.14 -7.81 12.50
CA ASN A 166 -14.41 -7.66 13.76
C ASN A 166 -13.31 -6.58 13.70
N THR A 167 -13.21 -5.82 12.61
CA THR A 167 -12.19 -4.77 12.43
C THR A 167 -12.34 -3.69 13.50
N GLN A 168 -11.21 -3.24 14.04
CA GLN A 168 -11.15 -2.10 14.94
C GLN A 168 -10.87 -0.83 14.14
N TYR A 169 -11.83 0.10 14.12
CA TYR A 169 -11.70 1.41 13.50
C TYR A 169 -11.21 2.42 14.53
N ILE A 170 -10.10 3.07 14.23
CA ILE A 170 -9.37 3.94 15.16
C ILE A 170 -9.47 5.36 14.64
N HIS A 171 -10.17 6.20 15.39
CA HIS A 171 -10.46 7.56 14.99
C HIS A 171 -9.43 8.57 15.48
N ARG A 172 -8.73 8.31 16.60
CA ARG A 172 -7.74 9.24 17.19
C ARG A 172 -6.42 8.52 17.49
N PRO A 173 -5.60 8.26 16.46
CA PRO A 173 -4.23 7.80 16.68
C PRO A 173 -3.43 8.90 17.41
N LEU A 174 -2.54 8.48 18.32
CA LEU A 174 -1.58 9.35 18.98
C LEU A 174 -0.26 9.31 18.19
N TYR A 175 0.28 10.49 17.90
CA TYR A 175 1.55 10.71 17.19
C TYR A 175 2.45 11.67 17.97
#